data_AF-A0A1V5W658-F1
#
_entry.id   AF-A0A1V5W658-F1
#
_cell.length_a   1.000
_cell.length_b   1.000
_cell.length_c   1.000
_cell.angle_alpha   90.00
_cell.angle_beta   90.00
_cell.angle_gamma   90.00
#
_symmetry.space_group_name_H-M   'P 1'
#
loop_
_entity.id
_entity.type
_entity.pdbx_description
1 polymer ?
#
loop_
_entity_poly.entity_id
_entity_poly.type
_entity_poly.pdbx_seq_one_letter_code
_entity_poly.pdbx_strand_id
1 'polypeptide(L)'
;MKRVIIIALVIISGVSSCRSDYPGFNKILLSVAPHINQGNKDFNLLIDKIPTTESSPYTLEIAIYKFSSGKETLSIDEADTVTSYSDKMKISLLLKITKNDKLIDSKFIELSGDSIENMSIEITRRIKNLQWNF
;
A
#
# COMPACT_ATOMS: atom_id res chain seq x y z
N MET A 1 -54.40 18.17 37.35
CA MET A 1 -53.21 18.51 36.54
C MET A 1 -52.24 17.34 36.58
N LYS A 2 -52.27 16.45 35.59
CA LYS A 2 -51.37 15.29 35.49
C LYS A 2 -50.16 15.71 34.68
N ARG A 3 -48.98 15.62 35.28
CA ARG A 3 -47.70 16.04 34.68
C ARG A 3 -47.25 15.00 33.65
N VAL A 4 -46.69 15.56 32.58
CA VAL A 4 -46.22 14.96 31.34
C VAL A 4 -45.10 13.95 31.59
N ILE A 5 -45.17 12.82 30.91
CA ILE A 5 -44.11 11.80 30.82
C ILE A 5 -43.06 12.34 29.84
N ILE A 6 -41.80 12.44 30.28
CA ILE A 6 -40.65 12.67 29.39
C ILE A 6 -39.78 11.42 29.46
N ILE A 7 -39.87 10.59 28.42
CA ILE A 7 -38.98 9.45 28.20
C ILE A 7 -37.66 10.03 27.69
N ALA A 8 -36.63 10.03 28.53
CA ALA A 8 -35.27 10.32 28.11
C ALA A 8 -34.69 9.09 27.40
N LEU A 9 -34.85 9.03 26.08
CA LEU A 9 -34.20 8.04 25.23
C LEU A 9 -32.73 8.47 25.06
N VAL A 10 -31.88 8.00 25.97
CA VAL A 10 -30.43 8.15 25.85
C VAL A 10 -29.94 7.13 24.81
N ILE A 11 -29.91 7.56 23.56
CA ILE A 11 -29.14 6.89 22.50
C ILE A 11 -27.68 7.19 22.79
N ILE A 12 -27.02 6.36 23.61
CA ILE A 12 -25.56 6.30 23.61
C ILE A 12 -25.21 5.60 22.29
N SER A 13 -25.10 6.42 21.25
CA SER A 13 -24.37 6.10 20.04
C SER A 13 -23.01 5.59 20.49
N GLY A 14 -22.79 4.29 20.29
CA GLY A 14 -21.50 3.67 20.44
C GLY A 14 -20.50 4.50 19.65
N VAL A 15 -19.61 5.15 20.37
CA VAL A 15 -18.30 5.53 19.84
C VAL A 15 -17.61 4.22 19.52
N SER A 16 -17.94 3.67 18.35
CA SER A 16 -17.11 2.69 17.66
C SER A 16 -15.76 3.36 17.55
N SER A 17 -14.88 2.98 18.46
CA SER A 17 -13.49 3.35 18.48
C SER A 17 -12.96 3.15 17.06
N CYS A 18 -12.71 4.24 16.34
CA CYS A 18 -11.83 4.24 15.19
C CYS A 18 -10.40 4.01 15.71
N ARG A 19 -10.13 2.83 16.25
CA ARG A 19 -8.80 2.24 16.19
C ARG A 19 -8.83 1.38 14.96
N SER A 20 -8.42 1.98 13.86
CA SER A 20 -7.87 1.25 12.72
C SER A 20 -6.56 0.62 13.22
N ASP A 21 -6.68 -0.39 14.09
CA ASP A 21 -5.55 -1.21 14.47
C ASP A 21 -5.16 -1.95 13.20
N TYR A 22 -4.06 -1.47 12.62
CA TYR A 22 -3.40 -2.09 11.49
C TYR A 22 -3.38 -3.61 11.73
N PRO A 23 -3.97 -4.41 10.84
CA PRO A 23 -3.86 -5.86 10.93
C PRO A 23 -2.38 -6.21 10.86
N GLY A 24 -1.83 -6.74 11.95
CA GLY A 24 -0.54 -7.40 11.86
C GLY A 24 -0.62 -8.49 10.78
N PHE A 25 0.47 -8.78 10.10
CA PHE A 25 0.55 -9.88 9.14
C PHE A 25 1.59 -10.88 9.63
N ASN A 26 1.30 -12.18 9.64
CA ASN A 26 2.32 -13.17 10.01
C ASN A 26 3.37 -13.36 8.93
N LYS A 27 3.00 -13.09 7.67
CA LYS A 27 3.82 -13.31 6.49
C LYS A 27 3.52 -12.24 5.45
N ILE A 28 4.59 -11.74 4.85
CA ILE A 28 4.53 -10.90 3.66
C ILE A 28 5.12 -11.70 2.50
N LEU A 29 4.39 -11.77 1.39
CA LEU A 29 4.83 -12.41 0.16
C LEU A 29 4.97 -11.34 -0.91
N LEU A 30 6.03 -11.43 -1.70
CA LEU A 30 6.22 -10.61 -2.88
C LEU A 30 6.18 -11.51 -4.11
N SER A 31 5.33 -11.17 -5.07
CA SER A 31 5.28 -11.82 -6.37
C SER A 31 5.45 -10.77 -7.47
N VAL A 32 6.15 -11.13 -8.55
CA VAL A 32 6.40 -10.25 -9.69
C VAL A 32 5.92 -10.94 -10.95
N ALA A 33 5.11 -10.25 -11.74
CA ALA A 33 4.58 -10.82 -12.98
C ALA A 33 5.73 -11.15 -13.95
N PRO A 34 5.65 -12.29 -14.65
CA PRO A 34 6.78 -12.83 -15.43
C PRO A 34 7.21 -11.96 -16.60
N HIS A 35 6.32 -11.09 -17.09
CA HIS A 35 6.61 -10.17 -18.19
C HIS A 35 7.36 -8.90 -17.74
N ILE A 36 7.54 -8.69 -16.44
CA ILE A 36 8.29 -7.55 -15.90
C ILE A 36 9.78 -7.86 -15.96
N ASN A 37 10.50 -7.15 -16.83
CA ASN A 37 11.95 -7.19 -16.84
C ASN A 37 12.48 -6.46 -15.60
N GLN A 38 12.95 -7.22 -14.61
CA GLN A 38 13.42 -6.71 -13.34
C GLN A 38 14.81 -6.05 -13.45
N GLY A 39 15.60 -6.34 -14.49
CA GLY A 39 16.99 -5.88 -14.58
C GLY A 39 17.77 -6.14 -13.27
N ASN A 40 18.48 -5.12 -12.78
CA ASN A 40 19.19 -5.16 -11.49
C ASN A 40 18.35 -4.60 -10.31
N LYS A 41 17.02 -4.45 -10.45
CA LYS A 41 16.19 -3.92 -9.37
C LYS A 41 15.92 -5.03 -8.34
N ASP A 42 16.17 -4.73 -7.07
CA ASP A 42 15.76 -5.60 -5.96
C ASP A 42 14.39 -5.17 -5.45
N PHE A 43 13.34 -5.88 -5.87
CA PHE A 43 11.98 -5.59 -5.41
C PHE A 43 11.72 -6.07 -3.97
N ASN A 44 12.57 -6.91 -3.38
CA ASN A 44 12.39 -7.33 -1.99
C ASN A 44 12.43 -6.15 -1.02
N LEU A 45 13.19 -5.11 -1.37
CA LEU A 45 13.20 -3.82 -0.66
C LEU A 45 11.80 -3.21 -0.48
N LEU A 46 10.84 -3.51 -1.36
CA LEU A 46 9.46 -3.02 -1.25
C LEU A 46 8.72 -3.57 -0.02
N ILE A 47 9.15 -4.72 0.50
CA ILE A 47 8.48 -5.40 1.60
C ILE A 47 9.26 -5.36 2.91
N ASP A 48 10.56 -5.05 2.89
CA ASP A 48 11.44 -5.04 4.06
C ASP A 48 10.99 -4.12 5.20
N LYS A 49 10.26 -3.04 4.87
CA LYS A 49 9.78 -2.06 5.85
C LYS A 49 8.41 -2.41 6.44
N ILE A 50 7.78 -3.50 6.00
CA ILE A 50 6.46 -3.93 6.46
C ILE A 50 6.63 -4.85 7.68
N PRO A 51 6.18 -4.44 8.87
CA PRO A 51 6.34 -5.25 10.07
C PRO A 51 5.45 -6.49 10.02
N THR A 52 5.97 -7.61 10.52
CA THR A 52 5.23 -8.86 10.73
C THR A 52 4.85 -9.03 12.20
N THR A 53 3.84 -9.86 12.45
CA THR A 53 3.33 -10.19 13.78
C THR A 53 2.98 -11.67 13.79
N GLU A 54 3.77 -12.49 14.50
CA GLU A 54 3.67 -13.96 14.48
C GLU A 54 2.28 -14.49 14.87
N SER A 55 1.57 -13.80 15.77
CA SER A 55 0.23 -14.18 16.24
C SER A 55 -0.90 -13.86 15.25
N SER A 56 -0.61 -13.16 14.15
CA SER A 56 -1.63 -12.82 13.17
C SER A 56 -2.03 -14.02 12.31
N PRO A 57 -3.33 -14.23 12.04
CA PRO A 57 -3.78 -15.25 11.08
C PRO A 57 -3.70 -14.78 9.62
N TYR A 58 -3.24 -13.55 9.36
CA TYR A 58 -3.31 -12.90 8.06
C TYR A 58 -1.96 -12.89 7.34
N THR A 59 -1.98 -13.28 6.06
CA THR A 59 -0.84 -13.12 5.14
C THR A 59 -1.14 -12.03 4.13
N LEU A 60 -0.18 -11.11 3.92
CA LEU A 60 -0.23 -10.10 2.88
C LEU A 60 0.58 -10.57 1.67
N GLU A 61 -0.05 -10.67 0.50
CA GLU A 61 0.64 -10.82 -0.78
C GLU A 61 0.69 -9.47 -1.49
N ILE A 62 1.88 -9.08 -1.94
CA ILE A 62 2.13 -7.89 -2.76
C ILE A 62 2.54 -8.39 -4.14
N ALA A 63 1.62 -8.29 -5.10
CA ALA A 63 1.87 -8.73 -6.47
C ALA A 63 2.14 -7.53 -7.38
N ILE A 64 3.35 -7.45 -7.94
CA ILE A 64 3.73 -6.45 -8.93
C ILE A 64 3.27 -6.94 -10.30
N TYR A 65 2.35 -6.21 -10.96
CA TYR A 65 1.86 -6.58 -12.29
C TYR A 65 2.20 -5.55 -13.37
N LYS A 66 2.70 -4.37 -13.00
CA LYS A 66 3.26 -3.39 -13.94
C LYS A 66 4.40 -2.62 -13.28
N PHE A 67 5.48 -2.42 -14.03
CA PHE A 67 6.62 -1.61 -13.60
C PHE A 67 7.19 -0.81 -14.78
N SER A 68 7.54 0.45 -14.52
CA SER A 68 8.29 1.32 -15.41
C SER A 68 9.41 1.98 -14.62
N SER A 69 10.66 1.89 -15.11
CA SER A 69 11.81 2.52 -14.47
C SER A 69 11.93 4.03 -14.74
N GLY A 70 10.95 4.63 -15.42
CA GLY A 70 11.10 5.98 -15.96
C GLY A 70 12.01 6.01 -17.20
N LYS A 71 12.09 7.18 -17.81
CA LYS A 71 12.94 7.53 -18.95
C LYS A 71 13.72 8.78 -18.56
N GLU A 72 15.01 8.76 -18.85
CA GLU A 72 15.84 9.96 -18.79
C GLU A 72 15.92 10.55 -20.20
N THR A 73 15.62 11.83 -20.33
CA THR A 73 15.73 12.60 -21.56
C THR A 73 16.80 13.66 -21.37
N LEU A 74 17.78 13.67 -22.27
CA LEU A 74 18.82 14.70 -22.32
C LEU A 74 18.50 15.64 -23.48
N SER A 75 18.55 16.94 -23.23
CA SER A 75 18.45 17.99 -24.25
C SER A 75 19.64 18.93 -24.16
N ILE A 76 20.10 19.40 -25.31
CA ILE A 76 21.16 20.42 -25.44
C ILE A 76 20.51 21.62 -26.11
N ASP A 77 20.67 22.80 -25.52
CA ASP A 77 20.16 24.05 -26.10
C ASP A 77 21.19 24.75 -26.99
N GLU A 78 20.81 25.87 -27.60
CA GLU A 78 21.68 26.66 -28.49
C GLU A 78 22.88 27.31 -27.77
N ALA A 79 22.90 27.29 -26.43
CA ALA A 79 23.99 27.80 -25.61
C ALA A 79 24.91 26.67 -25.09
N ASP A 80 24.84 25.48 -25.70
CA ASP A 80 25.55 24.26 -25.29
C ASP A 80 25.25 23.81 -23.85
N THR A 81 24.10 24.21 -23.28
CA THR A 81 23.69 23.79 -21.95
C THR A 81 22.98 22.46 -22.01
N VAL A 82 23.51 21.48 -21.28
CA VAL A 82 22.88 20.16 -21.10
C VAL A 82 21.82 20.23 -20.01
N THR A 83 20.59 19.86 -20.34
CA THR A 83 19.48 19.70 -19.40
C THR A 83 19.03 18.24 -19.37
N SER A 84 18.73 17.71 -18.19
CA SER A 84 18.20 16.36 -18.01
C SER A 84 16.81 16.39 -17.37
N TYR A 85 15.92 15.55 -17.89
CA TYR A 85 14.60 15.29 -17.33
C TYR A 85 14.43 13.80 -17.12
N SER A 86 14.13 13.39 -15.88
CA SER A 86 13.89 11.99 -15.53
C SER A 86 12.43 11.79 -15.14
N ASP A 87 11.72 10.98 -15.92
CA ASP A 87 10.41 10.47 -15.52
C ASP A 87 10.54 9.63 -14.25
N LYS A 88 9.58 9.77 -13.34
CA LYS A 88 9.52 8.93 -12.14
C LYS A 88 9.29 7.47 -12.49
N MET A 89 9.84 6.58 -11.67
CA MET A 89 9.44 5.18 -11.71
C MET A 89 7.96 5.04 -11.36
N LYS A 90 7.29 4.05 -11.95
CA LYS A 90 5.88 3.75 -11.68
C LYS A 90 5.73 2.26 -11.42
N ILE A 91 4.95 1.91 -10.41
CA ILE A 91 4.64 0.53 -10.06
C ILE A 91 3.14 0.38 -9.81
N SER A 92 2.54 -0.66 -10.40
CA SER A 92 1.16 -1.05 -10.12
C SER A 92 1.17 -2.39 -9.39
N LEU A 93 0.51 -2.41 -8.23
CA LEU A 93 0.52 -3.46 -7.24
C LEU A 93 -0.90 -3.96 -6.99
N LEU A 94 -1.04 -5.27 -6.81
CA LEU A 94 -2.22 -5.88 -6.21
C LEU A 94 -1.82 -6.36 -4.82
N LEU A 95 -2.40 -5.73 -3.79
CA LEU A 95 -2.33 -6.21 -2.43
C LEU A 95 -3.45 -7.23 -2.19
N LYS A 96 -3.14 -8.39 -1.64
CA LYS A 96 -4.13 -9.39 -1.23
C LYS A 96 -3.91 -9.78 0.21
N ILE A 97 -5.00 -9.84 0.97
CA ILE A 97 -4.99 -10.39 2.32
C ILE A 97 -5.63 -11.76 2.28
N THR A 98 -4.93 -12.74 2.81
CA THR A 98 -5.43 -14.11 2.95
C THR A 98 -5.45 -14.53 4.41
N LYS A 99 -6.43 -15.37 4.76
CA LYS A 99 -6.54 -16.03 6.07
C LYS A 99 -6.84 -17.50 5.81
N ASN A 100 -5.97 -18.40 6.28
CA ASN A 100 -6.10 -19.85 6.05
C ASN A 100 -6.40 -20.16 4.57
N ASP A 101 -5.58 -19.61 3.67
CA ASP A 101 -5.67 -19.76 2.20
C ASP A 101 -6.95 -19.19 1.53
N LYS A 102 -7.80 -18.48 2.27
CA LYS A 102 -8.96 -17.78 1.72
C LYS A 102 -8.66 -16.30 1.53
N LEU A 103 -8.99 -15.75 0.36
CA LEU A 103 -8.93 -14.32 0.09
C LEU A 103 -9.97 -13.59 0.95
N ILE A 104 -9.51 -12.61 1.72
CA ILE A 104 -10.32 -11.77 2.60
C ILE A 104 -10.58 -10.42 1.95
N ASP A 105 -9.51 -9.75 1.50
CA ASP A 105 -9.60 -8.46 0.83
C ASP A 105 -8.50 -8.33 -0.22
N SER A 106 -8.72 -7.45 -1.20
CA SER A 106 -7.71 -7.09 -2.17
C SER A 106 -7.83 -5.62 -2.58
N LYS A 107 -6.69 -4.98 -2.81
CA LYS A 107 -6.62 -3.57 -3.20
C LYS A 107 -5.60 -3.38 -4.32
N PHE A 108 -5.98 -2.59 -5.32
CA PHE A 108 -5.06 -2.12 -6.34
C PHE A 108 -4.42 -0.82 -5.89
N ILE A 109 -3.10 -0.73 -6.03
CA ILE A 109 -2.33 0.46 -5.71
C ILE A 109 -1.45 0.80 -6.90
N GLU A 110 -1.44 2.07 -7.26
CA GLU A 110 -0.44 2.63 -8.15
C GLU A 110 0.39 3.68 -7.42
N LEU A 111 1.71 3.58 -7.58
CA LEU A 111 2.69 4.48 -6.99
C LEU A 111 3.65 4.99 -8.05
N SER A 112 4.14 6.21 -7.82
CA SER A 112 5.28 6.76 -8.52
C SER A 112 6.35 7.19 -7.52
N GLY A 113 7.61 6.94 -7.83
CA GLY A 113 8.71 7.31 -6.95
C GLY A 113 10.02 7.46 -7.71
N ASP A 114 10.97 8.13 -7.05
CA ASP A 114 12.30 8.41 -7.62
C ASP A 114 13.29 7.27 -7.32
N SER A 115 12.98 6.40 -6.35
CA SER A 115 13.76 5.21 -5.98
C SER A 115 12.83 4.06 -5.51
N ILE A 116 13.33 2.81 -5.52
CA ILE A 116 12.62 1.65 -4.97
C ILE A 116 12.40 1.82 -3.47
N GLU A 117 13.37 2.42 -2.77
CA GLU A 117 13.27 2.70 -1.35
C GLU A 117 12.16 3.70 -1.02
N ASN A 118 12.01 4.76 -1.81
CA ASN A 118 10.93 5.72 -1.65
C ASN A 118 9.57 5.04 -1.84
N MET A 119 9.49 4.11 -2.82
CA MET A 119 8.28 3.32 -3.04
C MET A 119 8.00 2.37 -1.87
N SER A 120 9.01 1.73 -1.28
CA SER A 120 8.86 0.86 -0.09
C SER A 120 8.22 1.60 1.10
N ILE A 121 8.69 2.83 1.38
CA ILE A 121 8.12 3.68 2.43
C ILE A 121 6.65 3.99 2.13
N GLU A 122 6.35 4.37 0.88
CA GLU A 122 5.01 4.72 0.45
C GLU A 122 4.05 3.51 0.46
N ILE A 123 4.51 2.32 0.06
CA ILE A 123 3.75 1.06 0.17
C ILE A 123 3.39 0.81 1.63
N THR A 124 4.39 0.84 2.52
CA THR A 124 4.18 0.62 3.95
C THR A 124 3.17 1.61 4.52
N ARG A 125 3.28 2.89 4.14
CA ARG A 125 2.34 3.94 4.53
C ARG A 125 0.92 3.67 4.03
N ARG A 126 0.76 3.22 2.78
CA ARG A 126 -0.56 2.91 2.23
C ARG A 126 -1.19 1.69 2.90
N ILE A 127 -0.44 0.61 3.10
CA ILE A 127 -0.95 -0.59 3.80
C ILE A 127 -1.45 -0.23 5.20
N LYS A 128 -0.74 0.65 5.92
CA LYS A 128 -1.15 1.17 7.24
C LYS A 128 -2.44 1.98 7.23
N ASN A 129 -2.70 2.71 6.14
CA ASN A 129 -3.84 3.62 6.04
C ASN A 129 -5.04 3.04 5.28
N LEU A 130 -4.89 1.88 4.66
CA LEU A 130 -5.99 1.20 3.98
C LEU A 130 -7.02 0.72 4.99
N GLN A 131 -8.29 1.00 4.69
CA GLN A 131 -9.42 0.40 5.39
C GLN A 131 -9.60 -1.03 4.87
N TRP A 132 -9.17 -1.98 5.69
CA TRP A 132 -9.24 -3.41 5.38
C TRP A 132 -10.53 -4.01 5.92
N ASN A 133 -11.17 -4.84 5.11
CA ASN A 133 -12.36 -5.59 5.52
C ASN A 133 -11.94 -6.96 6.06
N PHE A 134 -12.03 -7.17 7.38
CA PHE A 134 -11.62 -8.42 8.05
C PHE A 134 -12.80 -9.31 8.47
#